data_AF-A0A950H859-F1
#
_entry.id   AF-A0A950H859-F1
#
_cell.length_a   1.000
_cell.length_b   1.000
_cell.length_c   1.000
_cell.angle_alpha   90.00
_cell.angle_beta   90.00
_cell.angle_gamma   90.00
#
_symmetry.space_group_name_H-M   'P 1'
#
loop_
_entity.id
_entity.type
_entity.pdbx_description
1 polymer ?
#
loop_
_entity_poly.entity_id
_entity_poly.type
_entity_poly.pdbx_seq_one_letter_code
_entity_poly.pdbx_strand_id
1 'polypeptide(L)' 'MHRNEPLAVYESAVVAEWVDYNGHMNDAAYAVVFSRSVDALMDRIGLDAATRKASGHTLYTMQTMLHYF' A
#
# COMPACT_ATOMS: atom_id res chain seq x y z
N MET A 1 -23.38 -11.25 -8.16
CA MET A 1 -22.99 -10.18 -9.12
C MET A 1 -21.64 -9.64 -8.69
N HIS A 2 -20.53 -10.05 -9.32
CA HIS A 2 -19.24 -9.41 -9.07
C HIS A 2 -19.19 -8.12 -9.87
N ARG A 3 -19.15 -6.99 -9.16
CA ARG A 3 -18.96 -5.66 -9.74
C ARG A 3 -17.50 -5.57 -10.20
N ASN A 4 -17.28 -5.26 -11.47
CA ASN A 4 -15.96 -5.13 -12.09
C ASN A 4 -15.31 -3.77 -11.73
N GLU A 5 -15.43 -3.37 -10.47
CA GLU A 5 -14.97 -2.08 -9.97
C GLU A 5 -13.66 -2.24 -9.19
N PRO A 6 -12.75 -1.25 -9.27
CA PRO A 6 -11.52 -1.25 -8.50
C PRO A 6 -11.78 -1.40 -7.00
N LEU A 7 -10.99 -2.24 -6.34
CA LEU A 7 -11.05 -2.43 -4.91
C LEU A 7 -10.28 -1.31 -4.19
N ALA A 8 -10.99 -0.31 -3.69
CA ALA A 8 -10.39 0.68 -2.80
C ALA A 8 -10.06 0.03 -1.44
N VAL A 9 -8.78 0.00 -1.06
CA VAL A 9 -8.28 -0.58 0.21
C VAL A 9 -7.57 0.44 1.10
N TYR A 10 -7.06 1.53 0.53
CA TYR A 10 -6.30 2.54 1.26
C TYR A 10 -6.47 3.90 0.56
N GLU A 11 -6.68 4.95 1.36
CA GLU A 11 -6.79 6.33 0.91
C GLU A 11 -6.00 7.22 1.87
N SER A 12 -5.27 8.20 1.32
CA SER A 12 -4.47 9.15 2.08
C SER A 12 -4.30 10.43 1.28
N ALA A 13 -4.11 11.55 1.97
CA ALA A 13 -3.64 12.79 1.35
C ALA A 13 -2.11 12.75 1.19
N VAL A 14 -1.59 13.55 0.24
CA VAL A 14 -0.16 13.86 0.15
C VAL A 14 0.20 14.79 1.30
N VAL A 15 1.06 14.33 2.21
CA VAL A 15 1.53 15.14 3.34
C VAL A 15 2.77 15.93 2.96
N ALA A 16 3.04 17.03 3.68
CA ALA A 16 4.12 17.96 3.36
C ALA A 16 5.50 17.27 3.36
N GLU A 17 5.70 16.28 4.22
CA GLU A 17 6.94 15.51 4.34
C GLU A 17 7.24 14.65 3.10
N TRP A 18 6.25 14.40 2.25
CA TRP A 18 6.43 13.66 1.00
C TRP A 18 6.74 14.57 -0.18
N VAL A 19 6.62 15.88 -0.02
CA VAL A 19 6.87 16.83 -1.10
C VAL A 19 8.35 17.18 -1.12
N ASP A 20 9.00 16.96 -2.26
CA ASP A 20 10.42 17.27 -2.42
C ASP A 20 10.65 18.73 -2.84
N TYR A 21 11.92 19.08 -3.09
CA TYR A 21 12.31 20.43 -3.48
C TYR A 21 11.76 20.88 -4.85
N ASN A 22 11.27 19.95 -5.68
CA ASN A 22 10.60 20.27 -6.95
C ASN A 22 9.11 20.60 -6.75
N GLY A 23 8.60 20.48 -5.52
CA GLY A 23 7.21 20.79 -5.20
C GLY A 23 6.22 19.68 -5.59
N HIS A 24 6.71 18.50 -5.97
CA HIS A 24 5.89 17.32 -6.20
C HIS A 24 6.20 16.22 -5.19
N MET A 25 5.32 15.22 -5.12
CA MET A 25 5.54 14.07 -4.28
C MET A 25 6.83 13.35 -4.71
N ASN A 26 7.71 13.11 -3.74
CA ASN A 26 8.94 12.38 -3.93
C ASN A 26 8.65 10.95 -4.40
N ASP A 27 9.47 10.43 -5.30
CA ASP A 27 9.37 9.09 -5.85
C ASP A 27 9.30 7.97 -4.79
N ALA A 28 10.13 8.03 -3.74
CA ALA A 28 10.11 7.04 -2.67
C ALA A 28 8.79 7.07 -1.86
N ALA A 29 8.14 8.23 -1.76
CA ALA A 29 6.86 8.34 -1.06
C ALA A 29 5.74 7.55 -1.75
N TYR A 30 5.79 7.39 -3.08
CA TYR A 30 4.87 6.50 -3.78
C TYR A 30 5.04 5.05 -3.34
N ALA A 31 6.28 4.57 -3.20
CA ALA A 31 6.55 3.22 -2.69
C ALA A 31 5.96 3.01 -1.28
N VAL A 32 6.03 4.03 -0.42
CA VAL A 32 5.41 4.00 0.92
C VAL A 32 3.89 3.86 0.82
N VAL A 33 3.23 4.64 -0.03
CA VAL A 33 1.77 4.54 -0.21
C VAL A 33 1.36 3.17 -0.74
N PHE A 34 2.09 2.61 -1.72
CA PHE A 34 1.84 1.26 -2.21
C PHE A 34 2.07 0.19 -1.15
N SER A 35 3.14 0.30 -0.35
CA SER A 35 3.39 -0.63 0.76
C SER A 35 2.24 -0.63 1.78
N ARG A 36 1.76 0.55 2.18
CA ARG A 36 0.62 0.68 3.12
C ARG A 36 -0.68 0.15 2.53
N SER A 37 -0.86 0.27 1.21
CA SER A 37 -2.01 -0.29 0.51
C SER A 37 -1.99 -1.82 0.53
N VAL A 38 -0.80 -2.45 0.44
CA VAL A 38 -0.64 -3.89 0.61
C VAL A 38 -0.94 -4.32 2.04
N ASP A 39 -0.50 -3.57 3.06
CA ASP A 39 -0.86 -3.84 4.45
C ASP A 39 -2.38 -3.81 4.66
N ALA A 40 -3.06 -2.77 4.14
CA ALA A 40 -4.51 -2.65 4.23
C ALA A 40 -5.25 -3.77 3.47
N LEU A 41 -4.70 -4.23 2.34
CA LEU A 41 -5.20 -5.41 1.65
C LEU A 41 -5.04 -6.68 2.49
N MET A 42 -3.87 -6.87 3.12
CA MET A 42 -3.60 -8.01 4.00
C MET A 42 -4.61 -8.06 5.15
N ASP A 43 -4.86 -6.95 5.82
CA ASP A 43 -5.87 -6.85 6.87
C ASP A 43 -7.26 -7.24 6.33
N ARG A 44 -7.63 -6.74 5.15
CA ARG A 44 -8.94 -7.02 4.52
C ARG A 44 -9.14 -8.48 4.13
N ILE A 45 -8.09 -9.20 3.76
CA ILE A 45 -8.16 -10.63 3.41
C ILE A 45 -7.95 -11.56 4.61
N GLY A 46 -7.92 -11.01 5.84
CA GLY A 46 -7.78 -11.79 7.07
C GLY A 46 -6.33 -12.16 7.41
N LEU A 47 -5.33 -11.50 6.82
CA LEU A 47 -3.92 -11.59 7.19
C LEU A 47 -3.49 -10.38 8.04
N ASP A 48 -4.35 -9.98 8.97
CA ASP A 48 -4.06 -8.90 9.89
C ASP A 48 -2.89 -9.24 10.84
N ALA A 49 -2.46 -8.27 11.64
CA ALA A 49 -1.35 -8.44 12.57
C ALA A 49 -1.57 -9.61 13.56
N ALA A 50 -2.80 -9.80 14.06
CA ALA A 50 -3.14 -10.87 14.98
C ALA A 50 -3.06 -12.25 14.30
N THR A 51 -3.62 -12.35 13.10
CA THR A 51 -3.67 -13.60 12.33
C THR A 51 -2.29 -14.03 11.85
N ARG A 52 -1.45 -13.10 11.40
CA ARG A 52 -0.04 -13.38 11.05
C ARG A 52 0.72 -13.94 12.25
N LYS A 53 0.53 -13.33 13.43
CA LYS A 53 1.17 -13.79 14.66
C LYS A 53 0.69 -15.18 15.09
N ALA A 54 -0.61 -15.46 14.97
CA ALA A 54 -1.19 -16.73 15.39
C ALA A 54 -0.87 -17.88 14.42
N SER A 55 -0.88 -17.60 13.11
CA SER A 55 -0.70 -18.62 12.07
C SER A 55 0.76 -18.84 11.66
N GLY A 56 1.63 -17.85 11.87
CA GLY A 56 3.01 -17.85 11.36
C GLY A 56 3.11 -17.59 9.85
N HIS A 57 2.00 -17.32 9.16
CA HIS A 57 2.00 -17.00 7.73
C HIS A 57 2.06 -15.48 7.51
N THR A 58 2.78 -15.04 6.47
CA THR A 58 2.86 -13.64 6.07
C THR A 58 3.16 -13.52 4.57
N LEU A 59 3.10 -12.31 4.03
CA LEU A 59 3.51 -11.99 2.67
C LEU A 59 4.82 -11.20 2.67
N TYR A 60 5.62 -11.38 1.61
CA TYR A 60 6.84 -10.62 1.36
C TYR A 60 6.79 -10.04 -0.05
N THR A 61 7.16 -8.77 -0.18
CA THR A 61 7.36 -8.14 -1.48
C THR A 61 8.64 -8.67 -2.10
N MET A 62 8.53 -9.37 -3.23
CA MET A 62 9.70 -9.87 -3.97
C MET A 62 10.20 -8.87 -5.02
N GLN A 63 9.29 -8.13 -5.64
CA GLN A 63 9.60 -7.13 -6.65
C GLN A 63 8.55 -6.03 -6.62
N THR A 64 8.99 -4.80 -6.86
CA THR A 64 8.14 -3.64 -7.09
C THR A 64 8.61 -2.93 -8.35
N MET A 65 7.68 -2.54 -9.22
CA MET A 65 7.92 -1.66 -10.35
C MET A 65 6.97 -0.47 -10.22
N LEU A 66 7.52 0.75 -10.26
CA LEU A 66 6.76 1.99 -10.17
C LEU A 66 6.93 2.77 -11.47
N HIS A 67 5.82 3.20 -12.05
CA HIS A 67 5.78 4.09 -13.21
C HIS A 67 5.09 5.38 -12.80
N TYR A 68 5.72 6.51 -13.13
CA TYR A 68 5.21 7.86 -12.84
C TYR A 68 4.77 8.47 -14.18
N PHE A 69 3.57 9.04 -14.23
CA PHE A 69 2.94 9.59 -15.44
C PHE A 69 2.73 11.10 -15.30
#